data_AF-A0A250I9C0-F1
#
_entry.id   AF-A0A250I9C0-F1
#
_cell.length_a   1.000
_cell.length_b   1.000
_cell.length_c   1.000
_cell.angle_alpha   90.00
_cell.angle_beta   90.00
_cell.angle_gamma   90.00
#
_symmetry.space_group_name_H-M   'P 1'
#
loop_
_entity.id
_entity.type
_entity.pdbx_description
1 polymer ?
#
loop_
_entity_poly.entity_id
_entity_poly.type
_entity_poly.pdbx_seq_one_letter_code
_entity_poly.pdbx_strand_id
1 'polypeptide(L)'
;MKKFLGVVAFAALALTGCGTICDDMLDASDAYATKYSPCSTTLDSIFGNEAFNVTQCERTIDKCTDAEKDALSAYADCLRELPECSPGTKDAFRNAEEGCYLLIKDKVGNTCKSAL
;
A
#
# COMPACT_ATOMS: atom_id res chain seq x y z
N MET A 1 16.90 -39.50 16.75
CA MET A 1 16.41 -39.32 15.36
C MET A 1 16.56 -37.86 14.97
N LYS A 2 16.68 -37.60 13.66
CA LYS A 2 17.24 -36.39 13.03
C LYS A 2 16.56 -35.08 13.45
N LYS A 3 17.40 -34.03 13.45
CA LYS A 3 17.10 -32.59 13.57
C LYS A 3 16.25 -32.08 12.39
N PHE A 4 15.74 -30.85 12.56
CA PHE A 4 15.20 -29.89 11.58
C PHE A 4 13.72 -30.02 11.21
N LEU A 5 12.89 -29.11 11.72
CA LEU A 5 11.75 -28.45 11.06
C LEU A 5 11.30 -27.32 12.02
N GLY A 6 11.28 -26.03 11.73
CA GLY A 6 11.71 -25.22 10.61
C GLY A 6 11.55 -23.80 11.15
N VAL A 7 12.66 -23.06 11.29
CA VAL A 7 12.59 -21.65 11.61
C VAL A 7 11.96 -21.00 10.39
N VAL A 8 10.69 -20.58 10.50
CA VAL A 8 10.10 -19.66 9.55
C VAL A 8 10.87 -18.36 9.76
N ALA A 9 11.99 -18.23 9.06
CA ALA A 9 12.61 -16.96 8.83
C ALA A 9 11.56 -16.17 8.06
N PHE A 10 10.79 -15.35 8.78
CA PHE A 10 10.24 -14.15 8.20
C PHE A 10 11.45 -13.42 7.65
N ALA A 11 11.70 -13.60 6.36
CA ALA A 11 12.52 -12.69 5.61
C ALA A 11 11.83 -11.34 5.82
N ALA A 12 12.33 -10.56 6.77
CA ALA A 12 12.19 -9.13 6.72
C ALA A 12 12.69 -8.80 5.31
N LEU A 13 11.75 -8.49 4.41
CA LEU A 13 12.08 -7.93 3.13
C LEU A 13 12.79 -6.64 3.47
N ALA A 14 14.12 -6.72 3.54
CA ALA A 14 14.98 -5.59 3.35
C ALA A 14 14.73 -5.15 1.91
N LEU A 15 13.64 -4.41 1.70
CA LEU A 15 13.44 -3.53 0.58
C LEU A 15 14.51 -2.43 0.71
N THR A 16 15.75 -2.79 0.45
CA THR A 16 16.77 -1.84 0.04
C THR A 16 16.62 -1.64 -1.47
N GLY A 17 15.45 -1.17 -1.90
CA GLY A 17 15.39 -0.25 -3.03
C GLY A 17 15.90 1.10 -2.51
N CYS A 18 16.65 1.85 -3.30
CA CYS A 18 17.22 3.14 -2.88
C CYS A 18 16.15 4.27 -2.76
N GLY A 19 14.98 3.98 -2.20
CA GLY A 19 13.85 4.90 -2.00
C GLY A 19 13.31 4.79 -0.58
N THR A 20 12.65 5.86 -0.11
CA THR A 20 11.98 5.86 1.19
C THR A 20 10.63 5.16 1.10
N ILE A 21 10.03 4.78 2.25
CA ILE A 21 8.65 4.25 2.29
C ILE A 21 7.65 5.23 1.63
N CYS A 22 7.94 6.52 1.69
CA CYS A 22 7.10 7.55 1.06
C CYS A 22 7.21 7.54 -0.46
N ASP A 23 8.39 7.21 -1.01
CA ASP A 23 8.55 7.01 -2.45
C ASP A 23 7.82 5.74 -2.90
N ASP A 24 7.92 4.65 -2.13
CA ASP A 24 7.19 3.41 -2.41
C ASP A 24 5.66 3.64 -2.40
N MET A 25 5.17 4.45 -1.46
CA MET A 25 3.76 4.84 -1.38
C MET A 25 3.33 5.75 -2.55
N LEU A 26 4.20 6.67 -2.98
CA LEU A 26 3.94 7.50 -4.16
C LEU A 26 3.82 6.63 -5.42
N ASP A 27 4.79 5.75 -5.64
CA ASP A 27 4.78 4.81 -6.77
C ASP A 27 3.56 3.89 -6.72
N ALA A 28 3.16 3.44 -5.53
CA ALA A 28 1.96 2.64 -5.33
C ALA A 28 0.67 3.42 -5.62
N SER A 29 0.59 4.68 -5.21
CA SER A 29 -0.53 5.58 -5.52
C SER A 29 -0.67 5.78 -7.04
N ASP A 30 0.44 6.03 -7.73
CA ASP A 30 0.45 6.22 -9.19
C ASP A 30 0.07 4.93 -9.94
N ALA A 31 0.58 3.78 -9.48
CA ALA A 31 0.23 2.48 -10.02
C ALA A 31 -1.27 2.16 -9.78
N TYR A 32 -1.78 2.43 -8.58
CA TYR A 32 -3.20 2.27 -8.25
C TYR A 32 -4.07 3.14 -9.15
N ALA A 33 -3.75 4.44 -9.27
CA ALA A 33 -4.51 5.37 -10.10
C ALA A 33 -4.53 4.93 -11.57
N THR A 34 -3.40 4.46 -12.09
CA THR A 34 -3.30 3.92 -13.46
C THR A 34 -4.21 2.70 -13.64
N LYS A 35 -4.17 1.75 -12.69
CA LYS A 35 -4.99 0.53 -12.75
C LYS A 35 -6.46 0.77 -12.54
N TYR A 36 -6.83 1.79 -11.75
CA TYR A 36 -8.21 2.17 -11.50
C TYR A 36 -8.80 3.02 -12.64
N SER A 37 -7.98 3.77 -13.38
CA SER A 37 -8.40 4.69 -14.44
C SER A 37 -9.48 4.15 -15.39
N PRO A 38 -9.42 2.89 -15.90
CA PRO A 38 -10.45 2.36 -16.80
C PRO A 38 -11.83 2.16 -16.14
N CYS A 39 -11.89 2.12 -14.81
CA CYS A 39 -13.11 2.05 -14.01
C CYS A 39 -13.55 3.40 -13.44
N SER A 40 -12.70 4.42 -13.53
CA SER A 40 -13.00 5.77 -13.08
C SER A 40 -14.08 6.38 -13.96
N THR A 41 -15.06 7.02 -13.33
CA THR A 41 -16.07 7.82 -14.02
C THR A 41 -15.67 9.29 -14.05
N THR A 42 -16.27 10.09 -14.92
CA THR A 42 -16.06 11.55 -14.94
C THR A 42 -16.37 12.20 -13.58
N LEU A 43 -17.29 11.62 -12.79
CA LEU A 43 -17.56 12.06 -11.43
C LEU A 43 -16.41 11.73 -10.48
N ASP A 44 -15.79 10.56 -10.60
CA ASP A 44 -14.63 10.16 -9.81
C ASP A 44 -13.41 11.06 -10.09
N SER A 45 -13.28 11.68 -11.26
CA SER A 45 -12.23 12.68 -11.51
C SER A 45 -12.55 14.07 -10.95
N ILE A 46 -13.84 14.41 -10.80
CA ILE A 46 -14.29 15.71 -10.27
C ILE A 46 -14.22 15.73 -8.74
N PHE A 47 -14.48 14.58 -8.11
CA PHE A 47 -14.43 14.40 -6.65
C PHE A 47 -13.21 13.57 -6.21
N GLY A 48 -12.27 13.32 -7.14
CA GLY A 48 -11.26 12.28 -7.05
C GLY A 48 -10.20 12.49 -6.00
N ASN A 49 -9.84 11.36 -5.38
CA ASN A 49 -8.81 11.16 -4.37
C ASN A 49 -7.68 12.19 -4.46
N GLU A 50 -7.43 12.86 -3.33
CA GLU A 50 -6.28 13.73 -3.16
C GLU A 50 -5.01 12.93 -3.52
N ALA A 51 -4.17 13.53 -4.37
CA ALA A 51 -2.91 12.89 -4.75
C ALA A 51 -2.05 12.65 -3.51
N PHE A 52 -1.37 11.50 -3.47
CA PHE A 52 -0.47 11.17 -2.37
C PHE A 52 0.55 12.29 -2.14
N ASN A 53 0.68 12.73 -0.88
CA ASN A 53 1.57 13.83 -0.51
C ASN A 53 2.86 13.31 0.13
N VAL A 54 3.88 13.13 -0.71
CA VAL A 54 5.20 12.60 -0.28
C VAL A 54 5.80 13.42 0.87
N THR A 55 5.71 14.75 0.83
CA THR A 55 6.24 15.63 1.89
C THR A 55 5.52 15.42 3.22
N GLN A 56 4.20 15.20 3.20
CA GLN A 56 3.42 14.92 4.41
C GLN A 56 3.77 13.54 4.97
N CYS A 57 3.98 12.55 4.09
CA CYS A 57 4.47 11.24 4.47
C CYS A 57 5.83 11.35 5.17
N GLU A 58 6.83 12.03 4.57
CA GLU A 58 8.17 12.16 5.14
C GLU A 58 8.16 12.80 6.54
N ARG A 59 7.29 13.80 6.77
CA ARG A 59 7.14 14.45 8.08
C ARG A 59 6.52 13.57 9.17
N THR A 60 5.87 12.49 8.77
CA THR A 60 5.02 11.69 9.63
C THR A 60 5.60 10.30 9.84
N ILE A 61 6.26 9.73 8.82
CA ILE A 61 6.77 8.36 8.81
C ILE A 61 7.82 8.14 9.92
N ASP A 62 8.58 9.17 10.28
CA ASP A 62 9.55 9.10 11.38
C ASP A 62 8.91 8.89 12.75
N LYS A 63 7.62 9.21 12.89
CA LYS A 63 6.85 9.01 14.14
C LYS A 63 6.23 7.61 14.22
N CYS A 64 6.38 6.82 13.16
CA CYS A 64 5.86 5.46 13.08
C CYS A 64 6.81 4.46 13.69
N THR A 65 6.23 3.45 14.34
CA THR A 65 6.97 2.26 14.74
C THR A 65 7.41 1.47 13.51
N ASP A 66 8.45 0.65 13.66
CA ASP A 66 8.94 -0.18 12.55
C ASP A 66 7.86 -1.17 12.07
N ALA A 67 7.02 -1.69 12.96
CA ALA A 67 5.89 -2.55 12.59
C ALA A 67 4.82 -1.83 11.76
N GLU A 68 4.59 -0.53 12.03
CA GLU A 68 3.67 0.29 11.23
C GLU A 68 4.27 0.60 9.86
N LYS A 69 5.58 0.90 9.80
CA LYS A 69 6.33 1.11 8.56
C LYS A 69 6.31 -0.14 7.68
N ASP A 70 6.53 -1.31 8.25
CA ASP A 70 6.43 -2.59 7.54
C ASP A 70 5.02 -2.84 7.00
N ALA A 71 3.98 -2.49 7.76
CA ALA A 71 2.59 -2.61 7.31
C ALA A 71 2.26 -1.63 6.17
N LEU A 72 2.78 -0.41 6.22
CA LEU A 72 2.64 0.58 5.15
C LEU A 72 3.37 0.15 3.88
N SER A 73 4.59 -0.39 4.00
CA SER A 73 5.34 -0.95 2.88
C SER A 73 4.60 -2.12 2.25
N ALA A 74 4.11 -3.08 3.04
CA ALA A 74 3.31 -4.19 2.53
C ALA A 74 2.00 -3.73 1.84
N TYR A 75 1.41 -2.63 2.30
CA TYR A 75 0.25 -2.02 1.67
C TYR A 75 0.60 -1.41 0.32
N ALA A 76 1.70 -0.66 0.22
CA ALA A 76 2.21 -0.11 -1.04
C ALA A 76 2.44 -1.22 -2.06
N ASP A 77 3.10 -2.30 -1.65
CA ASP A 77 3.35 -3.49 -2.48
C ASP A 77 2.03 -4.09 -2.98
N CYS A 78 1.05 -4.28 -2.10
CA CYS A 78 -0.26 -4.83 -2.48
C CYS A 78 -0.98 -3.96 -3.52
N LEU A 79 -0.98 -2.63 -3.36
CA LEU A 79 -1.55 -1.71 -4.35
C LEU A 79 -0.84 -1.82 -5.71
N ARG A 80 0.50 -1.90 -5.70
CA ARG A 80 1.33 -2.11 -6.90
C ARG A 80 1.09 -3.47 -7.56
N GLU A 81 0.50 -4.43 -6.87
CA GLU A 81 0.18 -5.76 -7.39
C GLU A 81 -1.29 -5.95 -7.80
N LEU A 82 -2.16 -4.97 -7.54
CA LEU A 82 -3.57 -5.04 -7.96
C LEU A 82 -3.72 -5.35 -9.46
N PRO A 83 -4.74 -6.10 -9.88
CA PRO A 83 -5.03 -6.25 -11.30
C PRO A 83 -5.47 -4.92 -11.91
N GLU A 84 -5.41 -4.77 -13.23
CA GLU A 84 -6.08 -3.65 -13.89
C GLU A 84 -7.60 -3.74 -13.69
N CYS A 85 -8.22 -2.60 -13.39
CA CYS A 85 -9.66 -2.52 -13.32
C CYS A 85 -10.26 -2.47 -14.73
N SER A 86 -11.39 -3.12 -14.91
CA SER A 86 -12.22 -3.01 -16.10
C SER A 86 -13.70 -3.01 -15.70
N PRO A 87 -14.63 -2.57 -16.55
CA PRO A 87 -16.07 -2.61 -16.23
C PRO A 87 -16.57 -3.99 -15.81
N GLY A 88 -15.99 -5.07 -16.35
CA GLY A 88 -16.34 -6.45 -15.99
C GLY A 88 -15.64 -6.99 -14.74
N THR A 89 -14.63 -6.29 -14.21
CA THR A 89 -13.82 -6.72 -13.05
C THR A 89 -13.88 -5.74 -11.88
N LYS A 90 -14.78 -4.75 -11.91
CA LYS A 90 -14.85 -3.68 -10.90
C LYS A 90 -15.02 -4.21 -9.47
N ASP A 91 -15.91 -5.18 -9.25
CA ASP A 91 -16.09 -5.78 -7.93
C ASP A 91 -14.87 -6.58 -7.47
N ALA A 92 -14.20 -7.28 -8.40
CA ALA A 92 -12.98 -8.02 -8.09
C ALA A 92 -11.81 -7.09 -7.75
N PHE A 93 -11.66 -5.99 -8.50
CA PHE A 93 -10.67 -4.94 -8.22
C PHE A 93 -10.92 -4.34 -6.84
N ARG A 94 -12.17 -3.96 -6.53
CA ARG A 94 -12.54 -3.41 -5.23
C ARG A 94 -12.27 -4.40 -4.09
N ASN A 95 -12.60 -5.67 -4.25
CA ASN A 95 -12.31 -6.68 -3.24
C ASN A 95 -10.80 -6.86 -3.01
N ALA A 96 -10.00 -6.76 -4.07
CA ALA A 96 -8.54 -6.81 -3.97
C ALA A 96 -7.97 -5.57 -3.25
N GLU A 97 -8.49 -4.37 -3.56
CA GLU A 97 -8.16 -3.12 -2.87
C GLU A 97 -8.53 -3.19 -1.37
N GLU A 98 -9.75 -3.65 -1.05
CA GLU A 98 -10.17 -3.88 0.34
C GLU A 98 -9.24 -4.89 1.04
N GLY A 99 -8.78 -5.92 0.32
CA GLY A 99 -7.76 -6.85 0.78
C GLY A 99 -6.44 -6.18 1.15
N CYS A 100 -5.97 -5.23 0.34
CA CYS A 100 -4.79 -4.42 0.66
C CYS A 100 -5.02 -3.59 1.92
N TYR A 101 -6.18 -2.92 2.05
CA TYR A 101 -6.49 -2.10 3.22
C TYR A 101 -6.44 -2.88 4.55
N LEU A 102 -6.76 -4.18 4.54
CA LEU A 102 -6.65 -5.02 5.73
C LEU A 102 -5.22 -5.15 6.27
N LEU A 103 -4.19 -4.91 5.45
CA LEU A 103 -2.79 -4.91 5.89
C LEU A 103 -2.49 -3.78 6.88
N ILE A 104 -3.23 -2.66 6.80
CA ILE A 104 -2.99 -1.46 7.60
C ILE A 104 -4.08 -1.17 8.63
N LYS A 105 -5.30 -1.68 8.43
CA LYS A 105 -6.52 -1.32 9.18
C LYS A 105 -6.32 -1.19 10.70
N ASP A 106 -5.80 -2.26 11.30
CA ASP A 106 -5.59 -2.37 12.76
C ASP A 106 -4.10 -2.33 13.15
N LYS A 107 -3.20 -2.28 12.16
CA LYS A 107 -1.75 -2.28 12.37
C LYS A 107 -1.15 -0.88 12.40
N VAL A 108 -1.80 0.07 11.72
CA VAL A 108 -1.33 1.45 11.58
C VAL A 108 -2.19 2.38 12.44
N GLY A 109 -1.54 3.05 13.40
CA GLY A 109 -2.17 4.04 14.26
C GLY A 109 -2.54 5.32 13.50
N ASN A 110 -3.38 6.16 14.11
CA ASN A 110 -3.88 7.39 13.48
C ASN A 110 -2.76 8.36 13.05
N THR A 111 -1.67 8.42 13.82
CA THR A 111 -0.49 9.21 13.46
C THR A 111 0.08 8.76 12.12
N CYS A 112 0.29 7.46 11.95
CA CYS A 112 0.90 6.90 10.75
C CYS A 112 -0.06 6.83 9.56
N LYS A 113 -1.36 6.78 9.80
CA LYS A 113 -2.38 6.92 8.75
C LYS A 113 -2.34 8.28 8.05
N SER A 114 -1.85 9.32 8.72
CA SER A 114 -1.64 10.64 8.07
C SER A 114 -0.39 10.70 7.17
N ALA A 115 0.33 9.60 7.04
CA ALA A 115 1.38 9.43 6.04
C ALA A 115 0.88 8.82 4.71
N LEU A 116 -0.40 8.41 4.66
CA LEU A 116 -1.13 7.99 3.46
C LEU A 116 -1.86 9.20 2.86
#